data_AF-A0A9W8S5B8-F1
#
_entry.id   AF-A0A9W8S5B8-F1
#
_cell.length_a   1.000
_cell.length_b   1.000
_cell.length_c   1.000
_cell.angle_alpha   90.00
_cell.angle_beta   90.00
_cell.angle_gamma   90.00
#
_symmetry.space_group_name_H-M   'P 1'
#
loop_
_entity.id
_entity.type
_entity.pdbx_description
1 polymer ?
#
loop_
_entity_poly.entity_id
_entity_poly.type
_entity_poly.pdbx_seq_one_letter_code
_entity_poly.pdbx_strand_id
1 'polypeptide(L)'
;MPKWVFQHTKGAFTFEDKEKLAKGMSNIYQTFGLPSFFAHVQFIELGPDDFWSGGVRPAHPSTTISIYHAAANVRNKEEGENFLKALDDVVRPVLKPKGIRWESNVYETPRDLWRLQGMAVPDFDTELFKEWVENDTFTDKDEKEILEKQGYLDASRWQMPQY
;
A
#
# COMPACT_ATOMS: atom_id res chain seq x y z
N MET A 1 -5.09 2.26 -4.04
CA MET A 1 -4.22 2.13 -2.86
C MET A 1 -3.56 0.77 -2.84
N PRO A 2 -2.25 0.70 -3.13
CA PRO A 2 -1.39 -0.36 -2.66
C PRO A 2 -0.83 -0.03 -1.27
N LYS A 3 -0.94 -0.96 -0.33
CA LYS A 3 -0.34 -0.82 1.01
C LYS A 3 0.43 -2.08 1.37
N TRP A 4 1.70 -1.93 1.75
CA TRP A 4 2.52 -3.02 2.28
C TRP A 4 2.70 -2.83 3.78
N VAL A 5 2.42 -3.86 4.56
CA VAL A 5 2.59 -3.86 6.01
C VAL A 5 3.60 -4.93 6.39
N PHE A 6 4.73 -4.50 6.94
CA PHE A 6 5.78 -5.35 7.47
C PHE A 6 5.55 -5.50 8.98
N GLN A 7 5.02 -6.64 9.42
CA GLN A 7 4.96 -6.98 10.85
C GLN A 7 6.20 -7.78 11.18
N HIS A 8 7.06 -7.26 12.06
CA HIS A 8 8.41 -7.80 12.19
C HIS A 8 8.90 -7.89 13.63
N THR A 9 9.83 -8.81 13.88
CA THR A 9 10.54 -8.90 15.16
C THR A 9 11.31 -7.61 15.45
N LYS A 10 11.44 -7.27 16.73
CA LYS A 10 12.24 -6.13 17.19
C LYS A 10 13.63 -6.05 16.56
N GLY A 11 13.98 -4.88 16.05
CA GLY A 11 15.30 -4.61 15.46
C GLY A 11 15.57 -5.24 14.10
N ALA A 12 14.57 -5.82 13.42
CA ALA A 12 14.77 -6.44 12.10
C ALA A 12 15.20 -5.44 11.02
N PHE A 13 14.72 -4.19 11.07
CA PHE A 13 14.95 -3.18 10.03
C PHE A 13 15.58 -1.91 10.60
N THR A 14 16.63 -1.42 9.94
CA THR A 14 17.16 -0.06 10.15
C THR A 14 16.32 0.98 9.41
N PHE A 15 16.62 2.26 9.63
CA PHE A 15 15.97 3.34 8.87
C PHE A 15 16.22 3.21 7.36
N GLU A 16 17.45 2.90 6.97
CA GLU A 16 17.87 2.76 5.57
C GLU A 16 17.20 1.57 4.89
N ASP A 17 16.96 0.47 5.61
CA ASP A 17 16.20 -0.66 5.08
C ASP A 17 14.75 -0.23 4.78
N LYS A 18 14.12 0.45 5.72
CA LYS A 18 12.74 0.94 5.59
C LYS A 18 12.62 1.90 4.42
N GLU A 19 13.57 2.81 4.28
CA GLU A 19 13.61 3.78 3.18
C GLU A 19 13.77 3.08 1.82
N LYS A 20 14.71 2.12 1.71
CA LYS A 20 14.92 1.34 0.47
C LYS A 20 13.68 0.55 0.06
N LEU A 21 13.05 -0.12 1.02
CA LEU A 21 11.82 -0.89 0.78
C LEU A 21 10.67 0.02 0.36
N ALA A 22 10.50 1.18 1.00
CA ALA A 22 9.47 2.15 0.62
C ALA A 22 9.67 2.70 -0.79
N LYS A 23 10.90 3.06 -1.16
CA LYS A 23 11.26 3.51 -2.51
C LYS A 23 11.03 2.43 -3.56
N GLY A 24 11.50 1.21 -3.30
CA GLY A 24 11.32 0.07 -4.19
C GLY A 24 9.84 -0.28 -4.42
N MET A 25 9.06 -0.33 -3.33
CA MET A 25 7.62 -0.57 -3.39
C MET A 25 6.90 0.50 -4.23
N SER A 26 7.17 1.77 -3.96
CA SER A 26 6.55 2.88 -4.71
C SER A 26 6.89 2.82 -6.20
N ASN A 27 8.14 2.48 -6.55
CA ASN A 27 8.58 2.36 -7.94
C ASN A 27 7.82 1.25 -8.72
N ILE A 28 7.46 0.14 -8.06
CA ILE A 28 6.64 -0.91 -8.69
C ILE A 28 5.33 -0.29 -9.19
N TYR A 29 4.61 0.42 -8.33
CA TYR A 29 3.28 0.94 -8.67
C TYR A 29 3.31 2.11 -9.65
N GLN A 30 4.36 2.94 -9.61
CA GLN A 30 4.61 3.95 -10.65
C GLN A 30 4.82 3.32 -12.02
N THR A 31 5.56 2.21 -12.08
CA THR A 31 5.76 1.45 -13.33
C THR A 31 4.45 0.89 -13.88
N PHE A 32 3.46 0.64 -13.02
CA PHE A 32 2.10 0.24 -13.39
C PHE A 32 1.13 1.42 -13.62
N GLY A 33 1.64 2.66 -13.67
CA GLY A 33 0.84 3.85 -13.99
C GLY A 33 0.00 4.40 -12.84
N LEU A 34 0.32 4.06 -11.59
CA LEU A 34 -0.28 4.69 -10.42
C LEU A 34 0.63 5.80 -9.89
N PRO A 35 0.08 6.91 -9.39
CA PRO A 35 0.91 7.91 -8.73
C PRO A 35 1.52 7.35 -7.44
N SER A 36 2.72 7.81 -7.11
CA SER A 36 3.52 7.37 -5.98
C SER A 36 2.81 7.66 -4.65
N PHE A 37 2.06 8.76 -4.56
CA PHE A 37 1.34 9.12 -3.33
C PHE A 37 0.19 8.17 -2.96
N PHE A 38 -0.21 7.23 -3.84
CA PHE A 38 -1.13 6.16 -3.48
C PHE A 38 -0.48 5.02 -2.68
N ALA A 39 0.85 4.95 -2.71
CA ALA A 39 1.61 3.82 -2.23
C ALA A 39 2.03 4.03 -0.77
N HIS A 40 1.63 3.11 0.12
CA HIS A 40 1.90 3.23 1.54
C HIS A 40 2.70 2.01 2.06
N VAL A 41 3.80 2.25 2.78
CA VAL A 41 4.49 1.19 3.56
C VAL A 41 4.36 1.49 5.04
N GLN A 42 4.07 0.46 5.81
CA GLN A 42 4.05 0.51 7.27
C GLN A 42 4.97 -0.56 7.85
N PHE A 43 5.77 -0.18 8.85
CA PHE A 43 6.63 -1.10 9.60
C PHE A 43 6.13 -1.17 11.03
N ILE A 44 5.60 -2.32 11.42
CA ILE A 44 5.05 -2.59 12.75
C ILE A 44 6.03 -3.50 13.47
N GLU A 45 6.79 -2.91 14.39
CA GLU A 45 7.69 -3.65 15.26
C GLU A 45 6.89 -4.36 16.37
N LEU A 46 7.04 -5.67 16.45
CA LEU A 46 6.44 -6.50 17.49
C LEU A 46 7.46 -6.75 18.61
N GLY A 47 6.96 -6.80 19.84
CA GLY A 47 7.76 -7.12 21.01
C GLY A 47 8.37 -8.52 20.91
N PRO A 48 9.38 -8.84 21.75
CA PRO A 48 10.04 -10.14 21.74
C PRO A 48 9.11 -11.33 22.04
N ASP A 49 7.91 -11.04 22.56
CA ASP A 49 6.91 -12.00 23.02
C ASP A 49 5.69 -12.06 22.08
N ASP A 50 5.67 -11.26 21.03
CA ASP A 50 4.49 -11.03 20.18
C ASP A 50 4.63 -11.64 18.77
N PHE A 51 5.79 -12.22 18.44
CA PHE A 51 6.05 -12.88 17.16
C PHE A 51 6.43 -14.35 17.37
N TRP A 52 5.57 -15.26 16.91
CA TRP A 52 5.75 -16.70 17.01
C TRP A 52 5.62 -17.35 15.63
N SER A 53 6.51 -18.30 15.32
CA SER A 53 6.47 -19.05 14.07
C SER A 53 6.57 -20.54 14.39
N GLY A 54 5.63 -21.34 13.89
CA GLY A 54 5.56 -22.77 14.22
C GLY A 54 5.40 -23.06 15.73
N GLY A 55 4.81 -22.14 16.49
CA GLY A 55 4.63 -22.27 17.94
C GLY A 55 5.87 -21.95 18.79
N VAL A 56 6.96 -21.46 18.19
CA VAL A 56 8.18 -21.07 18.91
C VAL A 56 8.60 -19.64 18.57
N ARG A 57 9.41 -19.03 19.44
CA ARG A 57 10.06 -17.75 19.12
C ARG A 57 11.07 -17.97 18.00
N PRO A 58 11.07 -17.14 16.95
CA PRO A 58 12.01 -17.30 15.86
C PRO A 58 13.44 -17.03 16.34
N ALA A 59 14.37 -17.91 15.99
CA ALA A 59 15.81 -17.74 16.27
C ALA A 59 16.50 -16.70 15.36
N HIS A 60 15.74 -16.10 14.43
CA HIS A 60 16.22 -15.15 13.44
C HIS A 60 15.27 -13.95 13.39
N PRO A 61 15.77 -12.76 12.98
CA PRO A 61 14.89 -11.67 12.57
C PRO A 61 13.86 -12.17 11.56
N SER A 62 12.59 -11.84 11.76
CA SER A 62 11.50 -12.36 10.94
C SER A 62 10.45 -11.29 10.66
N THR A 63 9.78 -11.38 9.51
CA THR A 63 8.69 -10.48 9.13
C THR A 63 7.62 -11.22 8.33
N THR A 64 6.36 -10.87 8.54
CA THR A 64 5.31 -11.14 7.56
C THR A 64 5.05 -9.87 6.75
N ILE A 65 4.64 -10.02 5.50
CA ILE A 65 4.38 -8.91 4.59
C ILE A 65 2.94 -9.04 4.10
N SER A 66 2.06 -8.18 4.60
CA SER A 66 0.68 -8.10 4.12
C SER A 66 0.56 -7.02 3.05
N ILE A 67 0.19 -7.41 1.84
CA ILE A 67 0.04 -6.52 0.69
C ILE A 67 -1.45 -6.35 0.42
N TYR A 68 -1.92 -5.11 0.44
CA TYR A 68 -3.33 -4.78 0.20
C TYR A 68 -3.46 -4.03 -1.11
N HIS A 69 -4.29 -4.53 -2.02
CA HIS A 69 -4.66 -3.85 -3.26
C HIS A 69 -6.13 -3.44 -3.23
N ALA A 70 -6.38 -2.17 -3.55
CA ALA A 70 -7.71 -1.64 -3.78
C ALA A 70 -7.80 -0.74 -5.02
N ALA A 71 -6.68 -0.32 -5.60
CA ALA A 71 -6.68 0.49 -6.83
C ALA A 71 -7.01 -0.36 -8.05
N ALA A 72 -6.33 -1.50 -8.18
CA ALA A 72 -6.55 -2.51 -9.20
C ALA A 72 -6.20 -3.87 -8.61
N ASN A 73 -6.94 -4.89 -9.01
CA ASN A 73 -6.70 -6.28 -8.62
C ASN A 73 -5.94 -7.00 -9.73
N VAL A 74 -5.16 -8.00 -9.35
CA VAL A 74 -4.50 -8.95 -10.24
C VAL A 74 -5.55 -9.66 -11.09
N ARG A 75 -5.47 -9.44 -12.40
CA ARG A 75 -6.53 -9.91 -13.33
C ARG A 75 -6.35 -11.36 -13.76
N ASN A 76 -5.13 -11.87 -13.73
CA ASN A 76 -4.79 -13.21 -14.19
C ASN A 76 -3.48 -13.70 -13.56
N LYS A 77 -3.19 -15.00 -13.76
CA LYS A 77 -2.01 -15.65 -13.17
C LYS A 77 -0.68 -15.00 -13.62
N GLU A 78 -0.55 -14.63 -14.89
CA GLU A 78 0.69 -14.05 -15.41
C GLU A 78 1.00 -12.70 -14.76
N GLU A 79 -0.02 -11.85 -14.64
CA GLU A 79 0.08 -10.57 -13.94
C GLU A 79 0.47 -10.76 -12.47
N GLY A 80 -0.14 -11.76 -11.79
CA GLY A 80 0.20 -12.10 -10.42
C GLY A 80 1.66 -12.55 -10.26
N GLU A 81 2.13 -13.43 -11.13
CA GLU A 81 3.53 -13.89 -11.14
C GLU A 81 4.51 -12.74 -11.38
N ASN A 82 4.19 -11.84 -12.32
CA ASN A 82 5.04 -10.67 -12.60
C ASN A 82 5.08 -9.70 -11.41
N PHE A 83 3.94 -9.49 -10.74
CA PHE A 83 3.89 -8.70 -9.51
C PHE A 83 4.73 -9.32 -8.39
N LEU A 84 4.61 -10.64 -8.17
CA LEU A 84 5.37 -11.34 -7.12
C LEU A 84 6.89 -11.32 -7.39
N LYS A 85 7.31 -11.40 -8.66
CA LYS A 85 8.73 -11.22 -9.01
C LYS A 85 9.21 -9.80 -8.71
N ALA A 86 8.43 -8.78 -9.06
CA ALA A 86 8.76 -7.39 -8.74
C ALA A 86 8.84 -7.15 -7.23
N LEU A 87 7.92 -7.75 -6.45
CA LEU A 87 8.00 -7.79 -5.00
C LEU A 87 9.33 -8.40 -4.53
N ASP A 88 9.69 -9.58 -5.03
CA ASP A 88 10.93 -10.26 -4.67
C ASP A 88 12.17 -9.45 -5.02
N ASP A 89 12.19 -8.79 -6.18
CA ASP A 89 13.29 -7.91 -6.62
C ASP A 89 13.48 -6.70 -5.67
N VAL A 90 12.44 -6.28 -4.96
CA VAL A 90 12.52 -5.23 -3.93
C VAL A 90 12.91 -5.79 -2.56
N VAL A 91 12.26 -6.86 -2.09
CA VAL A 91 12.43 -7.31 -0.69
C VAL A 91 13.69 -8.14 -0.51
N ARG A 92 14.02 -9.02 -1.46
CA ARG A 92 15.13 -9.97 -1.30
C ARG A 92 16.49 -9.28 -1.12
N PRO A 93 16.85 -8.21 -1.87
CA PRO A 93 18.13 -7.52 -1.67
C PRO A 93 18.30 -6.90 -0.28
N VAL A 94 17.19 -6.58 0.41
CA VAL A 94 17.23 -5.99 1.76
C VAL A 94 17.18 -7.08 2.83
N LEU A 95 16.26 -8.03 2.72
CA LEU A 95 15.98 -9.00 3.78
C LEU A 95 17.02 -10.12 3.82
N LYS A 96 17.42 -10.65 2.65
CA LYS A 96 18.26 -11.84 2.57
C LYS A 96 19.66 -11.64 3.16
N PRO A 97 20.40 -10.55 2.87
CA PRO A 97 21.73 -10.33 3.44
C PRO A 97 21.74 -10.18 4.96
N LYS A 98 20.61 -9.77 5.54
CA LYS A 98 20.44 -9.57 6.99
C LYS A 98 19.94 -10.83 7.71
N GLY A 99 19.76 -11.94 6.98
CA GLY A 99 19.23 -13.18 7.54
C GLY A 99 17.77 -13.09 7.97
N ILE A 100 17.03 -12.07 7.53
CA ILE A 100 15.61 -11.91 7.85
C ILE A 100 14.85 -13.02 7.12
N ARG A 101 13.96 -13.72 7.82
CA ARG A 101 12.99 -14.67 7.23
C ARG A 101 11.69 -13.94 6.93
N TRP A 102 11.09 -14.22 5.77
CA TRP A 102 9.84 -13.58 5.39
C TRP A 102 8.85 -14.49 4.70
N GLU A 103 7.59 -14.10 4.81
CA GLU A 103 6.46 -14.63 4.06
C GLU A 103 5.59 -13.44 3.63
N SER A 104 5.00 -13.51 2.44
CA SER A 104 4.15 -12.44 1.89
C SER A 104 2.84 -12.99 1.36
N ASN A 105 1.75 -12.23 1.53
CA ASN A 105 0.46 -12.54 0.93
C ASN A 105 -0.22 -11.27 0.41
N VAL A 106 -1.03 -11.44 -0.65
CA VAL A 106 -1.81 -10.35 -1.28
C VAL A 106 -3.28 -10.48 -0.90
N TYR A 107 -3.88 -9.36 -0.49
CA TYR A 107 -5.28 -9.21 -0.15
C TYR A 107 -5.90 -8.15 -1.03
N GLU A 108 -6.96 -8.52 -1.73
CA GLU A 108 -7.60 -7.65 -2.71
C GLU A 108 -8.99 -7.26 -2.24
N THR A 109 -9.37 -6.01 -2.48
CA THR A 109 -10.65 -5.46 -2.08
C THR A 109 -11.32 -4.76 -3.27
N PRO A 110 -12.66 -4.70 -3.32
CA PRO A 110 -13.34 -3.94 -4.37
C PRO A 110 -12.92 -2.46 -4.34
N ARG A 111 -12.57 -1.92 -5.52
CA ARG A 111 -12.19 -0.51 -5.70
C ARG A 111 -13.26 0.47 -5.19
N ASP A 112 -14.54 0.09 -5.32
CA ASP A 112 -15.67 0.91 -4.90
C ASP A 112 -15.73 1.17 -3.38
N LEU A 113 -14.98 0.39 -2.58
CA LEU A 113 -14.85 0.55 -1.13
C LEU A 113 -13.60 1.32 -0.71
N TRP A 114 -12.83 1.85 -1.67
CA TRP A 114 -11.65 2.67 -1.39
C TRP A 114 -11.93 4.15 -1.60
N ARG A 115 -11.45 4.97 -0.66
CA ARG A 115 -11.48 6.44 -0.75
C ARG A 115 -10.10 7.05 -0.51
N LEU A 116 -9.84 8.18 -1.16
CA LEU A 116 -8.71 9.06 -0.92
C LEU A 116 -9.26 10.39 -0.40
N GLN A 117 -8.92 10.80 0.82
CA GLN A 117 -9.54 11.95 1.50
C GLN A 117 -11.09 11.97 1.39
N GLY A 118 -11.72 10.79 1.49
CA GLY A 118 -13.18 10.65 1.36
C GLY A 118 -13.71 10.59 -0.07
N MET A 119 -12.92 10.92 -1.09
CA MET A 119 -13.29 10.83 -2.50
C MET A 119 -13.16 9.43 -3.07
N ALA A 120 -14.07 9.01 -3.95
CA ALA A 120 -13.75 7.94 -4.89
C ALA A 120 -12.79 8.49 -5.96
N VAL A 121 -11.69 7.79 -6.18
CA VAL A 121 -10.63 8.22 -7.10
C VAL A 121 -11.16 8.22 -8.55
N PRO A 122 -10.77 9.18 -9.41
CA PRO A 122 -11.15 9.19 -10.81
C PRO A 122 -10.79 7.88 -11.52
N ASP A 123 -11.57 7.52 -12.54
CA ASP A 123 -11.26 6.36 -13.38
C ASP A 123 -9.92 6.56 -14.11
N PHE A 124 -9.20 5.46 -14.31
CA PHE A 124 -7.79 5.49 -14.74
C PHE A 124 -7.61 5.98 -16.19
N ASP A 125 -8.69 6.01 -16.97
CA ASP A 125 -8.72 6.49 -18.35
C ASP A 125 -9.02 8.00 -18.47
N THR A 126 -9.35 8.67 -17.35
CA THR A 126 -9.66 10.10 -17.34
C THR A 126 -8.41 10.99 -17.44
N GLU A 127 -8.54 12.16 -18.08
CA GLU A 127 -7.44 13.14 -18.15
C GLU A 127 -6.98 13.62 -16.77
N LEU A 128 -7.93 13.81 -15.84
CA LEU A 128 -7.60 14.19 -14.45
C LEU A 128 -6.71 13.15 -13.77
N PHE A 129 -6.96 11.85 -13.99
CA PHE A 129 -6.11 10.81 -13.43
C PHE A 129 -4.70 10.83 -14.03
N LYS A 130 -4.59 11.10 -15.34
CA LYS A 130 -3.28 11.27 -16.00
C LYS A 130 -2.51 12.44 -15.41
N GLU A 131 -3.18 13.58 -15.20
CA GLU A 131 -2.58 14.75 -14.53
C GLU A 131 -2.08 14.41 -13.11
N TRP A 132 -2.81 13.58 -12.36
CA TRP A 132 -2.37 13.11 -11.04
C TRP A 132 -1.13 12.21 -11.12
N VAL A 133 -1.05 11.35 -12.12
CA VAL A 133 0.12 10.50 -12.37
C VAL A 133 1.33 11.34 -12.76
N GLU A 134 1.16 12.31 -13.67
CA GLU A 134 2.24 13.18 -14.15
C GLU A 134 2.80 14.09 -13.07
N ASN A 135 1.93 14.68 -12.24
CA ASN A 135 2.34 15.61 -11.19
C ASN A 135 2.62 14.93 -9.84
N ASP A 136 2.35 13.64 -9.74
CA ASP A 136 2.42 12.83 -8.51
C ASP A 136 1.71 13.50 -7.31
N THR A 137 0.56 14.11 -7.58
CA THR A 137 -0.22 14.83 -6.57
C THR A 137 -1.66 15.05 -7.03
N PHE A 138 -2.48 15.60 -6.15
CA PHE A 138 -3.78 16.18 -6.48
C PHE A 138 -3.95 17.51 -5.74
N THR A 139 -4.83 18.36 -6.23
CA THR A 139 -5.07 19.69 -5.65
C THR A 139 -6.35 19.73 -4.82
N ASP A 140 -6.46 20.69 -3.90
CA ASP A 140 -7.70 20.98 -3.16
C ASP A 140 -8.88 21.28 -4.10
N LYS A 141 -8.58 21.82 -5.30
CA LYS A 141 -9.60 22.05 -6.34
C LYS A 141 -10.12 20.72 -6.88
N ASP A 142 -9.23 19.78 -7.20
CA ASP A 142 -9.60 18.44 -7.66
C ASP A 142 -10.46 17.76 -6.58
N GLU A 143 -10.04 17.88 -5.32
CA GLU A 143 -10.77 17.31 -4.19
C GLU A 143 -12.20 17.81 -4.13
N LYS A 144 -12.36 19.14 -4.09
CA LYS A 144 -13.66 19.79 -4.01
C LYS A 144 -14.57 19.38 -5.18
N GLU A 145 -14.07 19.43 -6.41
CA GLU A 145 -14.87 19.10 -7.60
C GLU A 145 -15.32 17.64 -7.62
N ILE A 146 -14.46 16.71 -7.17
CA ILE A 146 -14.80 15.29 -7.08
C ILE A 146 -15.85 15.06 -5.99
N LEU A 147 -15.66 15.64 -4.80
CA LEU A 147 -16.61 15.51 -3.69
C LEU A 147 -17.98 16.10 -4.05
N GLU A 148 -18.02 17.25 -4.74
CA GLU A 148 -19.25 17.85 -5.26
C GLU A 148 -19.97 16.90 -6.23
N LYS A 149 -19.26 16.37 -7.23
CA LYS A 149 -19.83 15.41 -8.20
C LYS A 149 -20.34 14.12 -7.54
N GLN A 150 -19.71 13.69 -6.45
CA GLN A 150 -20.10 12.53 -5.67
C GLN A 150 -21.16 12.84 -4.60
N GLY A 151 -21.68 14.08 -4.58
CA GLY A 151 -22.75 14.50 -3.68
C GLY A 151 -22.34 14.57 -2.21
N TYR A 152 -21.06 14.73 -1.87
CA TYR A 152 -20.62 14.84 -0.47
C TYR A 152 -20.99 16.17 0.19
N LEU A 153 -21.26 17.21 -0.60
CA LEU A 153 -21.67 18.52 -0.08
C LEU A 153 -23.19 18.69 0.00
N ASP A 154 -23.97 17.61 -0.17
CA ASP A 154 -25.42 17.61 0.04
C ASP A 154 -25.76 17.61 1.54
N ALA A 155 -26.44 18.67 1.99
CA ALA A 155 -26.85 18.85 3.39
C ALA A 155 -27.85 17.80 3.90
N SER A 156 -28.49 17.03 3.01
CA SER A 156 -29.40 15.94 3.38
C SER A 156 -28.67 14.66 3.83
N ARG A 157 -27.34 14.60 3.66
CA ARG A 157 -26.53 13.46 4.09
C ARG A 157 -26.42 13.36 5.60
N TRP A 158 -25.98 12.19 6.06
CA TRP A 158 -25.66 11.94 7.47
C TRP A 158 -24.72 13.02 8.01
N GLN A 159 -25.14 13.67 9.10
CA GLN A 159 -24.38 14.71 9.78
C GLN A 159 -23.86 14.19 11.11
N MET A 160 -22.65 14.63 11.47
CA MET A 160 -22.12 14.41 12.82
C MET A 160 -23.10 14.99 13.85
N PRO A 161 -23.51 14.22 14.87
CA PRO A 161 -24.35 14.74 15.94
C PRO A 161 -23.67 15.92 16.65
N GLN A 162 -24.44 16.98 16.90
CA GLN A 162 -24.01 18.09 17.75
C GLN A 162 -24.40 17.70 19.20
N TYR A 163 -23.43 17.27 20.00
CA TYR A 163 -23.60 17.05 21.45
C TYR A 163 -22.99 18.21 22.23
#